data_AF-A0A7S3EFU6-F1
#
_entry.id   AF-A0A7S3EFU6-F1
#
_cell.length_a   1.000
_cell.length_b   1.000
_cell.length_c   1.000
_cell.angle_alpha   90.00
_cell.angle_beta   90.00
_cell.angle_gamma   90.00
#
_symmetry.space_group_name_H-M   'P 1'
#
loop_
_entity.id
_entity.type
_entity.pdbx_description
1 polymer ?
#
loop_
_entity_poly.entity_id
_entity_poly.type
_entity_poly.pdbx_seq_one_letter_code
_entity_poly.pdbx_strand_id
1 'polypeptide(L)'
;MSRAENGRRQDLQKLPLRTRRQSKSKDPSRQERRSDSEHVLESKSFEDYYKAQEILSWEEFPLFLETLRRPLPSVFRVAEVGRLRDVVVETLDQFPQAMDGSPSFHRVSWYGNGHAYKTTASRKEIRNDENLSKLHRFLVSNHRIGAISRLEEVSMIPVSLLDVKPGHAVLDMCASPGSKTAQIIDLVSDSDGYSESLLIANDAD
;
A
#
# COMPACT_ATOMS: atom_id res chain seq x y z
N MET A 1 -15.07 3.60 78.99
CA MET A 1 -15.59 2.35 78.39
C MET A 1 -15.81 2.64 76.91
N SER A 2 -14.88 2.23 76.03
CA SER A 2 -15.00 1.05 75.14
C SER A 2 -16.07 1.28 74.05
N ARG A 3 -15.83 1.25 72.73
CA ARG A 3 -14.82 0.56 71.91
C ARG A 3 -14.83 1.20 70.51
N ALA A 4 -13.69 1.15 69.83
CA ALA A 4 -13.55 1.44 68.40
C ALA A 4 -14.13 0.29 67.55
N GLU A 5 -14.49 0.57 66.29
CA GLU A 5 -14.12 -0.14 65.04
C GLU A 5 -15.12 0.20 63.91
N ASN A 6 -14.70 0.91 62.85
CA ASN A 6 -14.07 0.40 61.62
C ASN A 6 -15.08 -0.04 60.54
N GLY A 7 -15.39 0.86 59.60
CA GLY A 7 -16.26 0.64 58.44
C GLY A 7 -15.67 1.18 57.14
N ARG A 8 -14.43 0.77 56.86
CA ARG A 8 -13.71 0.69 55.57
C ARG A 8 -14.18 1.59 54.42
N ARG A 9 -13.39 2.65 54.20
CA ARG A 9 -12.92 3.04 52.86
C ARG A 9 -12.47 1.77 52.12
N GLN A 10 -13.09 1.44 50.99
CA GLN A 10 -12.51 0.43 50.11
C GLN A 10 -11.33 1.09 49.39
N ASP A 11 -10.15 0.75 49.89
CA ASP A 11 -8.88 1.02 49.26
C ASP A 11 -8.87 0.49 47.83
N LEU A 12 -8.52 1.39 46.90
CA LEU A 12 -7.97 1.09 45.59
C LEU A 12 -6.68 0.26 45.78
N GLN A 13 -6.83 -1.02 46.09
CA GLN A 13 -5.72 -1.96 46.11
C GLN A 13 -5.35 -2.34 44.68
N LYS A 14 -4.33 -1.64 44.18
CA LYS A 14 -3.20 -2.19 43.42
C LYS A 14 -3.58 -3.28 42.41
N LEU A 15 -4.11 -2.85 41.27
CA LEU A 15 -3.98 -3.63 40.04
C LEU A 15 -2.49 -3.86 39.77
N PRO A 16 -2.02 -5.11 39.63
CA PRO A 16 -0.61 -5.37 39.38
C PRO A 16 -0.24 -4.78 38.02
N LEU A 17 0.72 -3.84 38.03
CA LEU A 17 1.39 -3.36 36.83
C LEU A 17 1.86 -4.57 36.02
N ARG A 18 1.33 -4.73 34.80
CA ARG A 18 1.78 -5.74 33.84
C ARG A 18 3.29 -5.59 33.68
N THR A 19 4.04 -6.49 34.30
CA THR A 19 5.47 -6.64 34.11
C THR A 19 5.74 -6.87 32.63
N ARG A 20 6.63 -6.04 32.08
CA ARG A 20 7.17 -6.11 30.73
C ARG A 20 7.55 -7.56 30.43
N ARG A 21 6.75 -8.24 29.59
CA ARG A 21 7.08 -9.56 29.05
C ARG A 21 8.47 -9.45 28.42
N GLN A 22 9.44 -10.14 29.01
CA GLN A 22 10.74 -10.37 28.39
C GLN A 22 10.50 -10.92 26.98
N SER A 23 11.09 -10.26 25.99
CA SER A 23 11.09 -10.70 24.61
C SER A 23 11.66 -12.11 24.54
N LYS A 24 10.81 -13.11 24.28
CA LYS A 24 11.28 -14.44 23.90
C LYS A 24 12.22 -14.28 22.70
N SER A 25 13.39 -14.87 22.83
CA SER A 25 14.41 -14.96 21.78
C SER A 25 13.76 -15.38 20.46
N LYS A 26 14.13 -14.68 19.39
CA LYS A 26 13.70 -15.03 18.04
C LYS A 26 14.27 -16.42 17.73
N ASP A 27 13.39 -17.37 17.52
CA ASP A 27 13.71 -18.70 17.01
C ASP A 27 14.39 -18.55 15.63
N PRO A 28 15.67 -18.96 15.48
CA PRO A 28 16.42 -18.81 14.23
C PRO A 28 15.78 -19.60 13.07
N SER A 29 14.97 -20.62 13.36
CA SER A 29 14.24 -21.39 12.33
C SER A 29 13.15 -20.59 11.59
N ARG A 30 12.71 -19.45 12.16
CA ARG A 30 11.72 -18.57 11.52
C ARG A 30 12.35 -17.56 10.55
N GLN A 31 13.67 -17.37 10.61
CA GLN A 31 14.41 -16.52 9.67
C GLN A 31 14.78 -17.26 8.38
N GLU A 32 14.90 -18.60 8.41
CA GLU A 32 15.22 -19.41 7.23
C GLU A 32 14.04 -19.63 6.27
N ARG A 33 12.79 -19.43 6.71
CA ARG A 33 11.59 -19.63 5.86
C ARG A 33 11.28 -18.48 4.87
N ARG A 34 12.20 -17.54 4.69
CA ARG A 34 12.06 -16.42 3.72
C ARG A 34 13.25 -16.35 2.77
N SER A 35 13.86 -17.48 2.43
CA SER A 35 14.45 -17.55 1.10
C SER A 35 13.30 -17.46 0.10
N ASP A 36 13.39 -16.54 -0.86
CA ASP A 36 12.57 -16.57 -2.07
C ASP A 36 12.85 -17.93 -2.71
N SER A 37 12.05 -18.95 -2.38
CA SER A 37 12.06 -20.20 -3.13
C SER A 37 11.73 -19.83 -4.57
N GLU A 38 12.61 -20.18 -5.52
CA GLU A 38 12.34 -20.05 -6.95
C GLU A 38 11.00 -20.74 -7.26
N HIS A 39 9.92 -19.96 -7.29
CA HIS A 39 8.61 -20.49 -7.62
C HIS A 39 8.64 -20.86 -9.10
N VAL A 40 8.23 -22.07 -9.43
CA VAL A 40 8.06 -22.49 -10.82
C VAL A 40 6.93 -21.66 -11.42
N LEU A 41 7.27 -20.75 -12.35
CA LEU A 41 6.31 -19.86 -13.05
C LEU A 41 5.79 -20.48 -14.35
N GLU A 42 5.80 -21.82 -14.43
CA GLU A 42 5.32 -22.60 -15.56
C GLU A 42 4.13 -23.46 -15.13
N SER A 43 3.04 -23.38 -15.88
CA SER A 43 1.84 -24.15 -15.60
C SER A 43 1.12 -24.49 -16.91
N LYS A 44 1.15 -25.78 -17.27
CA LYS A 44 0.48 -26.26 -18.48
C LYS A 44 -1.02 -25.97 -18.47
N SER A 45 -1.70 -26.18 -17.33
CA SER A 45 -3.13 -25.89 -17.21
C SER A 45 -3.45 -24.39 -17.36
N PHE A 46 -2.56 -23.51 -16.88
CA PHE A 46 -2.71 -22.07 -17.07
C PHE A 46 -2.57 -21.70 -18.56
N GLU A 47 -1.53 -22.23 -19.22
CA GLU A 47 -1.32 -21.97 -20.64
C GLU A 47 -2.46 -22.50 -21.51
N ASP A 48 -2.88 -23.75 -21.29
CA ASP A 48 -3.97 -24.38 -22.03
C ASP A 48 -5.28 -23.60 -21.85
N TYR A 49 -5.55 -23.10 -20.64
CA TYR A 49 -6.71 -22.24 -20.36
C TYR A 49 -6.66 -20.95 -21.18
N TYR A 50 -5.56 -20.19 -21.15
CA TYR A 50 -5.46 -18.90 -21.85
C TYR A 50 -5.38 -19.06 -23.37
N LYS A 51 -4.77 -20.15 -23.88
CA LYS A 51 -4.82 -20.51 -25.31
C LYS A 51 -6.26 -20.75 -25.78
N ALA A 52 -7.06 -21.45 -24.97
CA ALA A 52 -8.45 -21.75 -25.30
C ALA A 52 -9.39 -20.54 -25.23
N GLN A 53 -8.99 -19.43 -24.58
CA GLN A 53 -9.81 -18.21 -24.56
C GLN A 53 -9.82 -17.45 -25.90
N GLU A 54 -8.86 -17.73 -26.80
CA GLU A 54 -8.73 -17.06 -28.11
C GLU A 54 -8.67 -15.52 -28.02
N ILE A 55 -8.23 -14.98 -26.88
CA ILE A 55 -8.09 -13.53 -26.64
C ILE A 55 -6.79 -12.93 -27.20
N LEU A 56 -5.83 -13.78 -27.56
CA LEU A 56 -4.51 -13.40 -28.08
C LEU A 56 -4.18 -14.26 -29.31
N SER A 57 -3.41 -13.71 -30.24
CA SER A 57 -2.87 -14.51 -31.34
C SER A 57 -1.80 -15.49 -30.85
N TRP A 58 -1.57 -16.58 -31.61
CA TRP A 58 -0.52 -17.55 -31.31
C TRP A 58 0.89 -16.94 -31.31
N GLU A 59 1.09 -15.85 -32.07
CA GLU A 59 2.36 -15.12 -32.18
C GLU A 59 2.63 -14.24 -30.95
N GLU A 60 1.60 -13.70 -30.32
CA GLU A 60 1.70 -12.86 -29.12
C GLU A 60 1.80 -13.67 -27.82
N PHE A 61 1.33 -14.92 -27.83
CA PHE A 61 1.25 -15.75 -26.64
C PHE A 61 2.60 -15.95 -25.91
N PRO A 62 3.73 -16.18 -26.61
CA PRO A 62 5.03 -16.28 -25.97
C PRO A 62 5.42 -14.98 -25.22
N LEU A 63 5.18 -13.81 -25.83
CA LEU A 63 5.47 -12.51 -25.23
C LEU A 63 4.58 -12.22 -24.02
N PHE A 64 3.31 -12.64 -24.08
CA PHE A 64 2.39 -12.57 -22.94
C PHE A 64 2.90 -13.38 -21.74
N LEU A 65 3.28 -14.64 -21.96
CA LEU A 65 3.84 -15.48 -20.88
C LEU A 65 5.16 -14.93 -20.34
N GLU A 66 6.03 -14.43 -21.22
CA GLU A 66 7.26 -13.77 -20.79
C GLU A 66 6.96 -12.56 -19.89
N THR A 67 5.96 -11.75 -20.25
CA THR A 67 5.54 -10.58 -19.47
C THR A 67 4.97 -10.97 -18.12
N LEU A 68 4.12 -11.99 -18.04
CA LEU A 68 3.56 -12.49 -16.77
C LEU A 68 4.62 -13.02 -15.80
N ARG A 69 5.75 -13.51 -16.31
CA ARG A 69 6.87 -14.00 -15.49
C ARG A 69 7.72 -12.87 -14.91
N ARG A 70 7.60 -11.65 -15.42
CA ARG A 70 8.37 -10.50 -14.91
C ARG A 70 7.75 -10.00 -13.61
N PRO A 71 8.58 -9.63 -12.60
CA PRO A 71 8.08 -8.98 -11.40
C PRO A 71 7.34 -7.68 -11.72
N LEU A 72 6.26 -7.42 -11.01
CA LEU A 72 5.57 -6.14 -11.11
C LEU A 72 6.46 -4.99 -10.60
N PRO A 73 6.43 -3.82 -11.24
CA PRO A 73 7.10 -2.64 -10.73
C PRO A 73 6.51 -2.20 -9.39
N SER A 74 7.29 -1.49 -8.58
CA SER A 74 6.78 -0.85 -7.38
C SER A 74 6.11 0.47 -7.74
N VAL A 75 4.85 0.64 -7.36
CA VAL A 75 4.08 1.87 -7.62
C VAL A 75 3.64 2.53 -6.32
N PHE A 76 3.72 3.85 -6.31
CA PHE A 76 3.38 4.72 -5.20
C PHE A 76 2.41 5.79 -5.67
N ARG A 77 1.39 6.08 -4.87
CA ARG A 77 0.40 7.14 -5.12
C ARG A 77 0.41 8.11 -3.95
N VAL A 78 0.51 9.39 -4.26
CA VAL A 78 0.37 10.47 -3.29
C VAL A 78 -1.12 10.68 -3.02
N ALA A 79 -1.48 10.88 -1.76
CA ALA A 79 -2.85 11.22 -1.39
C ALA A 79 -3.22 12.61 -1.94
N GLU A 80 -4.45 12.77 -2.42
CA GLU A 80 -4.92 14.04 -2.99
C GLU A 80 -5.36 15.00 -1.90
N VAL A 81 -5.84 14.44 -0.79
CA VAL A 81 -6.33 15.18 0.36
C VAL A 81 -5.20 15.34 1.37
N GLY A 82 -4.80 16.57 1.63
CA GLY A 82 -3.85 16.89 2.68
C GLY A 82 -2.87 18.00 2.31
N ARG A 83 -2.42 18.71 3.34
CA ARG A 83 -1.55 19.89 3.21
C ARG A 83 -0.14 19.58 2.69
N LEU A 84 0.24 18.31 2.63
CA LEU A 84 1.59 17.87 2.27
C LEU A 84 1.71 17.43 0.82
N ARG A 85 0.60 17.32 0.07
CA ARG A 85 0.57 16.80 -1.30
C ARG A 85 1.64 17.43 -2.18
N ASP A 86 1.65 18.76 -2.27
CA ASP A 86 2.53 19.48 -3.20
C ASP A 86 4.00 19.30 -2.84
N VAL A 87 4.33 19.36 -1.54
CA VAL A 87 5.70 19.12 -1.03
C VAL A 87 6.15 17.69 -1.33
N VAL A 88 5.25 16.72 -1.18
CA VAL A 88 5.54 15.30 -1.45
C VAL A 88 5.79 15.08 -2.94
N VAL A 89 4.95 15.64 -3.81
CA VAL A 89 5.08 15.58 -5.28
C VAL A 89 6.41 16.23 -5.71
N GLU A 90 6.69 17.43 -5.24
CA GLU A 90 7.94 18.14 -5.54
C GLU A 90 9.17 17.33 -5.11
N THR A 91 9.14 16.72 -3.93
CA THR A 91 10.24 15.86 -3.47
C THR A 91 10.37 14.59 -4.31
N LEU A 92 9.25 14.00 -4.74
CA LEU A 92 9.26 12.80 -5.58
C LEU A 92 9.85 13.07 -6.97
N ASP A 93 9.61 14.25 -7.54
CA ASP A 93 10.17 14.66 -8.83
C ASP A 93 11.69 14.88 -8.82
N GLN A 94 12.29 15.04 -7.63
CA GLN A 94 13.74 15.17 -7.47
C GLN A 94 14.48 13.83 -7.46
N PHE A 95 13.81 12.72 -7.11
CA PHE A 95 14.46 11.40 -7.11
C PHE A 95 14.95 10.92 -8.47
N PRO A 96 14.19 11.05 -9.60
CA PRO A 96 14.70 10.68 -10.92
C PRO A 96 16.03 11.36 -11.26
N GLN A 97 16.21 12.62 -10.88
CA GLN A 97 17.44 13.39 -11.16
C GLN A 97 18.63 12.92 -10.32
N ALA A 98 18.36 12.35 -9.15
CA ALA A 98 19.37 11.81 -8.24
C ALA A 98 19.76 10.35 -8.57
N MET A 99 19.12 9.73 -9.56
CA MET A 99 19.34 8.34 -9.96
C MET A 99 19.93 8.34 -11.36
N ASP A 100 21.03 7.62 -11.59
CA ASP A 100 21.71 7.51 -12.89
C ASP A 100 20.92 6.62 -13.88
N GLY A 101 19.62 6.85 -14.01
CA GLY A 101 18.70 6.11 -14.88
C GLY A 101 18.35 4.68 -14.40
N SER A 102 18.97 4.18 -13.33
CA SER A 102 18.70 2.85 -12.78
C SER A 102 18.74 2.82 -11.24
N PRO A 103 17.74 2.20 -10.57
CA PRO A 103 16.48 1.73 -11.15
C PRO A 103 15.67 2.90 -11.71
N SER A 104 14.76 2.63 -12.66
CA SER A 104 13.95 3.72 -13.22
C SER A 104 13.06 4.31 -12.13
N PHE A 105 12.79 5.60 -12.17
CA PHE A 105 11.82 6.25 -11.28
C PHE A 105 11.13 7.36 -12.05
N HIS A 106 9.82 7.24 -12.27
CA HIS A 106 9.09 8.19 -13.10
C HIS A 106 7.60 8.20 -12.77
N ARG A 107 6.91 9.27 -13.20
CA ARG A 107 5.45 9.38 -13.07
C ARG A 107 4.74 8.34 -13.93
N VAL A 108 3.59 7.87 -13.46
CA VAL A 108 2.68 7.03 -14.24
C VAL A 108 1.93 7.92 -15.24
N SER A 109 2.28 7.80 -16.53
CA SER A 109 1.89 8.75 -17.58
C SER A 109 0.38 8.87 -17.81
N TRP A 110 -0.38 7.80 -17.60
CA TRP A 110 -1.82 7.77 -17.80
C TRP A 110 -2.62 8.25 -16.58
N TYR A 111 -1.97 8.40 -15.41
CA TYR A 111 -2.65 8.81 -14.19
C TYR A 111 -2.85 10.33 -14.19
N GLY A 112 -4.11 10.77 -14.40
CA GLY A 112 -4.44 12.11 -14.92
C GLY A 112 -3.97 13.33 -14.12
N ASN A 113 -3.68 13.19 -12.83
CA ASN A 113 -3.13 14.29 -12.01
C ASN A 113 -1.60 14.23 -11.84
N GLY A 114 -0.95 13.18 -12.35
CA GLY A 114 0.49 12.99 -12.26
C GLY A 114 1.02 12.69 -10.84
N HIS A 115 0.16 12.33 -9.89
CA HIS A 115 0.52 12.05 -8.49
C HIS A 115 0.81 10.57 -8.19
N ALA A 116 1.06 9.78 -9.24
CA ALA A 116 1.48 8.39 -9.13
C ALA A 116 2.87 8.21 -9.76
N TYR A 117 3.72 7.44 -9.09
CA TYR A 117 5.11 7.19 -9.44
C TYR A 117 5.38 5.70 -9.49
N LYS A 118 6.24 5.26 -10.42
CA LYS A 118 6.65 3.87 -10.56
C LYS A 118 8.15 3.73 -10.67
N THR A 119 8.65 2.61 -10.14
CA THR A 119 10.06 2.23 -10.20
C THR A 119 10.24 0.75 -10.49
N THR A 120 11.29 0.41 -11.24
CA THR A 120 11.71 -0.98 -11.45
C THR A 120 12.36 -1.59 -10.21
N ALA A 121 12.71 -0.77 -9.21
CA ALA A 121 13.28 -1.25 -7.95
C ALA A 121 12.28 -2.15 -7.23
N SER A 122 12.73 -3.35 -6.88
CA SER A 122 12.02 -4.25 -6.00
C SER A 122 11.95 -3.67 -4.58
N ARG A 123 11.00 -4.16 -3.79
CA ARG A 123 10.88 -3.79 -2.37
C ARG A 123 12.18 -4.07 -1.58
N LYS A 124 12.90 -5.13 -1.95
CA LYS A 124 14.13 -5.54 -1.28
C LYS A 124 15.27 -4.57 -1.61
N GLU A 125 15.38 -4.16 -2.87
CA GLU A 125 16.35 -3.15 -3.31
C GLU A 125 16.07 -1.81 -2.66
N ILE A 126 14.83 -1.30 -2.71
CA ILE A 126 14.46 -0.04 -2.05
C ILE A 126 14.87 -0.06 -0.57
N ARG A 127 14.67 -1.19 0.12
CA ARG A 127 14.97 -1.29 1.56
C ARG A 127 16.47 -1.37 1.87
N ASN A 128 17.24 -2.08 1.05
CA ASN A 128 18.59 -2.52 1.41
C ASN A 128 19.70 -1.81 0.64
N ASP A 129 19.40 -1.16 -0.49
CA ASP A 129 20.38 -0.40 -1.27
C ASP A 129 20.67 0.96 -0.59
N GLU A 130 21.94 1.24 -0.33
CA GLU A 130 22.40 2.48 0.30
C GLU A 130 22.07 3.72 -0.55
N ASN A 131 22.11 3.58 -1.88
CA ASN A 131 21.77 4.66 -2.82
C ASN A 131 20.28 4.99 -2.75
N LEU A 132 19.42 4.02 -2.41
CA LEU A 132 17.98 4.19 -2.27
C LEU A 132 17.55 4.53 -0.83
N SER A 133 18.50 4.65 0.11
CA SER A 133 18.19 4.87 1.53
C SER A 133 17.41 6.16 1.81
N LYS A 134 17.63 7.22 1.02
CA LYS A 134 16.86 8.47 1.08
C LYS A 134 15.42 8.25 0.63
N LEU A 135 15.23 7.60 -0.53
CA LEU A 135 13.92 7.25 -1.07
C LEU A 135 13.15 6.35 -0.10
N HIS A 136 13.77 5.31 0.43
CA HIS A 136 13.14 4.41 1.39
C HIS A 136 12.67 5.13 2.65
N ARG A 137 13.51 5.97 3.26
CA ARG A 137 13.12 6.76 4.44
C ARG A 137 11.99 7.72 4.14
N PHE A 138 12.02 8.34 2.96
CA PHE A 138 10.97 9.24 2.50
C PHE A 138 9.63 8.49 2.33
N LEU A 139 9.64 7.37 1.61
CA LEU A 139 8.45 6.54 1.38
C LEU A 139 7.86 6.01 2.69
N VAL A 140 8.69 5.49 3.60
CA VAL A 140 8.23 4.97 4.90
C VAL A 140 7.62 6.08 5.76
N SER A 141 8.25 7.25 5.80
CA SER A 141 7.76 8.38 6.62
C SER A 141 6.43 8.91 6.09
N ASN A 142 6.34 9.12 4.77
CA ASN A 142 5.12 9.61 4.14
C ASN A 142 3.98 8.57 4.14
N HIS A 143 4.31 7.28 4.08
CA HIS A 143 3.32 6.22 4.23
C HIS A 143 2.69 6.21 5.63
N ARG A 144 3.50 6.41 6.68
CA ARG A 144 3.00 6.43 8.07
C ARG A 144 2.00 7.55 8.35
N ILE A 145 2.14 8.68 7.66
CA ILE A 145 1.24 9.83 7.80
C ILE A 145 0.10 9.83 6.77
N GLY A 146 -0.01 8.77 5.96
CA GLY A 146 -1.05 8.64 4.94
C GLY A 146 -0.82 9.47 3.67
N ALA A 147 0.29 10.18 3.55
CA ALA A 147 0.60 11.00 2.38
C ALA A 147 0.99 10.18 1.14
N ILE A 148 1.50 8.95 1.33
CA ILE A 148 1.83 8.01 0.24
C ILE A 148 1.23 6.64 0.53
N SER A 149 0.68 6.01 -0.50
CA SER A 149 0.25 4.62 -0.51
C SER A 149 1.05 3.83 -1.54
N ARG A 150 1.36 2.56 -1.23
CA ARG A 150 1.89 1.60 -2.20
C ARG A 150 0.74 0.75 -2.70
N LEU A 151 0.65 0.56 -4.01
CA LEU A 151 -0.40 -0.20 -4.68
C LEU A 151 0.11 -0.72 -6.01
N GLU A 152 -0.70 -1.52 -6.70
CA GLU A 152 -0.41 -1.97 -8.06
C GLU A 152 -0.91 -0.94 -9.07
N GLU A 153 -0.16 -0.75 -10.17
CA GLU A 153 -0.50 0.19 -11.25
C GLU A 153 -1.94 -0.03 -11.74
N VAL A 154 -2.27 -1.29 -12.03
CA VAL A 154 -3.59 -1.71 -12.55
C VAL A 154 -4.72 -1.55 -11.53
N SER A 155 -4.43 -1.50 -10.23
CA SER A 155 -5.46 -1.32 -9.20
C SER A 155 -6.01 0.11 -9.16
N MET A 156 -5.33 1.08 -9.78
CA MET A 156 -5.81 2.47 -9.86
C MET A 156 -6.84 2.68 -10.97
N ILE A 157 -6.82 1.83 -12.01
CA ILE A 157 -7.66 1.99 -13.21
C ILE A 157 -9.16 1.98 -12.89
N PRO A 158 -9.70 1.02 -12.09
CA PRO A 158 -11.15 0.96 -11.87
C PRO A 158 -11.72 2.23 -11.25
N VAL A 159 -11.02 2.82 -10.27
CA VAL A 159 -11.46 4.04 -9.60
C VAL A 159 -11.31 5.26 -10.51
N SER A 160 -10.23 5.31 -11.31
CA SER A 160 -10.05 6.36 -12.32
C SER A 160 -11.15 6.35 -13.39
N LEU A 161 -11.70 5.18 -13.73
CA LEU A 161 -12.80 5.05 -14.68
C LEU A 161 -14.20 5.24 -14.07
N LEU A 162 -14.34 5.06 -12.75
CA LEU A 162 -15.61 5.25 -12.05
C LEU A 162 -16.06 6.73 -12.01
N ASP A 163 -15.14 7.66 -12.30
CA ASP A 163 -15.37 9.10 -12.38
C ASP A 163 -16.09 9.70 -11.15
N VAL A 164 -15.62 9.29 -9.97
CA VAL A 164 -16.15 9.77 -8.69
C VAL A 164 -15.90 11.27 -8.52
N LYS A 165 -16.93 12.00 -8.07
CA LYS A 165 -16.88 13.45 -7.78
C LYS A 165 -17.31 13.75 -6.34
N PRO A 166 -16.92 14.91 -5.79
CA PRO A 166 -17.52 15.42 -4.56
C PRO A 166 -19.05 15.51 -4.66
N GLY A 167 -19.74 15.15 -3.58
CA GLY A 167 -21.20 15.03 -3.48
C GLY A 167 -21.78 13.67 -3.90
N HIS A 168 -20.98 12.77 -4.47
CA HIS A 168 -21.47 11.43 -4.82
C HIS A 168 -21.66 10.53 -3.59
N ALA A 169 -22.63 9.62 -3.69
CA ALA A 169 -22.73 8.45 -2.82
C ALA A 169 -22.09 7.25 -3.52
N VAL A 170 -21.06 6.65 -2.91
CA VAL A 170 -20.24 5.59 -3.49
C VAL A 170 -20.26 4.37 -2.56
N LEU A 171 -20.41 3.18 -3.16
CA LEU A 171 -20.34 1.90 -2.46
C LEU A 171 -19.14 1.11 -2.98
N ASP A 172 -18.18 0.82 -2.10
CA ASP A 172 -17.11 -0.14 -2.32
C ASP A 172 -17.53 -1.47 -1.69
N MET A 173 -17.96 -2.42 -2.51
CA MET A 173 -18.54 -3.69 -2.05
C MET A 173 -17.52 -4.65 -1.46
N CYS A 174 -16.26 -4.56 -1.88
CA CYS A 174 -15.16 -5.44 -1.51
C CYS A 174 -13.93 -4.59 -1.15
N ALA A 175 -14.04 -3.92 0.00
CA ALA A 175 -13.15 -2.85 0.37
C ALA A 175 -11.77 -3.34 0.82
N SER A 176 -11.61 -4.53 1.40
CA SER A 176 -10.31 -5.00 1.89
C SER A 176 -9.34 -5.26 0.74
N PRO A 177 -8.05 -4.84 0.85
CA PRO A 177 -7.39 -4.23 2.00
C PRO A 177 -7.49 -2.68 2.08
N GLY A 178 -8.24 -2.03 1.19
CA GLY A 178 -8.59 -0.59 1.29
C GLY A 178 -7.96 0.33 0.25
N SER A 179 -7.21 -0.18 -0.73
CA SER A 179 -6.48 0.67 -1.68
C SER A 179 -7.39 1.48 -2.61
N LYS A 180 -8.45 0.85 -3.13
CA LYS A 180 -9.46 1.49 -3.97
C LYS A 180 -10.33 2.44 -3.16
N THR A 181 -10.75 2.00 -1.96
CA THR A 181 -11.45 2.84 -0.99
C THR A 181 -10.68 4.13 -0.71
N ALA A 182 -9.37 4.05 -0.45
CA ALA A 182 -8.53 5.22 -0.21
C ALA A 182 -8.47 6.16 -1.43
N GLN A 183 -8.42 5.60 -2.64
CA GLN A 183 -8.47 6.40 -3.86
C GLN A 183 -9.85 7.05 -4.08
N ILE A 184 -10.93 6.38 -3.70
CA ILE A 184 -12.28 6.97 -3.72
C ILE A 184 -12.38 8.11 -2.71
N ILE A 185 -11.85 7.94 -1.49
CA ILE A 185 -11.79 8.99 -0.46
C ILE A 185 -11.13 10.25 -1.01
N ASP A 186 -10.03 10.08 -1.74
CA ASP A 186 -9.31 11.19 -2.36
C ASP A 186 -10.13 11.96 -3.41
N LEU A 187 -11.08 11.30 -4.09
CA LEU A 187 -11.92 11.90 -5.14
C LEU A 187 -13.22 12.51 -4.60
N VAL A 188 -13.79 11.90 -3.56
CA VAL A 188 -15.04 12.40 -2.94
C VAL A 188 -14.79 13.58 -2.01
N SER A 189 -13.56 13.77 -1.54
CA SER A 189 -13.19 14.86 -0.63
C SER A 189 -12.95 16.15 -1.42
N ASP A 190 -13.43 17.27 -0.89
CA ASP A 190 -13.14 18.59 -1.46
C ASP A 190 -11.77 19.12 -1.01
N SER A 191 -11.29 20.20 -1.63
CA SER A 191 -9.97 20.78 -1.32
C SER A 191 -9.77 21.17 0.14
N ASP A 192 -10.86 21.47 0.86
CA ASP A 192 -10.86 21.80 2.29
C ASP A 192 -11.13 20.58 3.20
N GLY A 193 -11.28 19.39 2.63
CA GLY A 193 -11.52 18.14 3.36
C GLY A 193 -12.96 17.92 3.83
N TYR A 194 -13.90 18.78 3.43
CA TYR A 194 -15.32 18.66 3.75
C TYR A 194 -16.13 18.55 2.46
N SER A 195 -16.87 17.45 2.30
CA SER A 195 -17.87 17.30 1.24
C SER A 195 -19.10 16.61 1.82
N GLU A 196 -20.26 16.82 1.21
CA GLU A 196 -21.50 16.07 1.54
C GLU A 196 -21.49 14.64 0.95
N SER A 197 -20.33 14.14 0.53
CA SER A 197 -20.19 12.82 -0.08
C SER A 197 -20.42 11.71 0.95
N LEU A 198 -20.93 10.57 0.47
CA LEU A 198 -21.07 9.35 1.26
C LEU A 198 -20.23 8.25 0.64
N LEU A 199 -19.34 7.64 1.43
CA LEU A 199 -18.64 6.42 1.04
C LEU A 199 -19.01 5.29 2.01
N ILE A 200 -19.55 4.21 1.46
CA ILE A 200 -19.75 2.95 2.18
C ILE A 200 -18.66 1.99 1.73
N ALA A 201 -17.80 1.59 2.66
CA ALA A 201 -16.78 0.58 2.45
C ALA A 201 -17.21 -0.72 3.13
N ASN A 202 -17.63 -1.70 2.34
CA ASN A 202 -18.07 -3.01 2.81
C ASN A 202 -16.97 -4.04 2.55
N ASP A 203 -16.77 -4.93 3.51
CA ASP A 203 -15.96 -6.13 3.32
C ASP A 203 -16.64 -7.28 4.06
N ALA A 204 -16.76 -8.43 3.41
CA ALA A 204 -17.55 -9.55 3.90
C ALA A 204 -16.72 -10.61 4.65
N ASP A 205 -15.40 -10.48 4.64
CA ASP A 205 -14.44 -11.46 5.20
C ASP A 205 -14.22 -11.31 6.72
#